data_AF-A0A258UI70-F1
#
_entry.id   AF-A0A258UI70-F1
#
_cell.length_a   1.000
_cell.length_b   1.000
_cell.length_c   1.000
_cell.angle_alpha   90.00
_cell.angle_beta   90.00
_cell.angle_gamma   90.00
#
_symmetry.space_group_name_H-M   'P 1'
#
loop_
_entity.id
_entity.type
_entity.pdbx_description
1 polymer ?
#
loop_
_entity_poly.entity_id
_entity_poly.type
_entity_poly.pdbx_seq_one_letter_code
_entity_poly.pdbx_strand_id
1 'polypeptide(L)' 'PKAYLYAVIGAEYVLNMLPRGTHDYAKFIKPSELAGMLRQAQLTLQDQIGLQYNPLTKQYRLGSDVSVNYMVHAQKADE' A
#
# COMPACT_ATOMS: atom_id res chain seq x y z
N PRO A 1 -12.64 2.97 6.22
CA PRO A 1 -12.60 2.69 4.76
C PRO A 1 -13.01 3.87 3.85
N LYS A 2 -13.96 4.74 4.23
CA LYS A 2 -14.38 5.88 3.38
C LYS A 2 -13.45 7.10 3.45
N ALA A 3 -13.00 7.48 4.65
CA ALA A 3 -12.14 8.65 4.89
C ALA A 3 -10.80 8.62 4.12
N TYR A 4 -10.42 7.44 3.65
CA TYR A 4 -9.14 7.18 3.03
C TYR A 4 -9.11 7.40 1.52
N LEU A 5 -10.19 6.97 0.86
CA LEU A 5 -10.45 7.33 -0.53
C LEU A 5 -10.50 8.86 -0.65
N TYR A 6 -11.11 9.54 0.33
CA TYR A 6 -11.11 11.02 0.40
C TYR A 6 -9.74 11.63 0.69
N ALA A 7 -8.83 10.98 1.41
CA ALA A 7 -7.48 11.49 1.68
C ALA A 7 -6.56 11.32 0.48
N VAL A 8 -6.69 10.22 -0.26
CA VAL A 8 -5.96 9.96 -1.52
C VAL A 8 -6.47 10.87 -2.63
N ILE A 9 -7.79 10.98 -2.78
CA ILE A 9 -8.42 11.96 -3.66
C ILE A 9 -8.08 13.38 -3.19
N GLY A 10 -8.00 13.66 -1.88
CA GLY A 10 -7.56 14.95 -1.37
C GLY A 10 -6.12 15.29 -1.75
N ALA A 11 -5.18 14.34 -1.65
CA ALA A 11 -3.79 14.54 -2.03
C ALA A 11 -3.59 14.63 -3.55
N GLU A 12 -4.33 13.86 -4.35
CA GLU A 12 -4.33 13.97 -5.81
C GLU A 12 -5.00 15.26 -6.32
N TYR A 13 -6.14 15.64 -5.75
CA TYR A 13 -6.98 16.75 -6.24
C TYR A 13 -6.68 18.12 -5.60
N VAL A 14 -6.13 18.18 -4.37
CA VAL A 14 -5.87 19.45 -3.65
C VAL A 14 -4.39 19.85 -3.68
N LEU A 15 -3.45 18.90 -3.74
CA LEU A 15 -2.00 19.19 -3.66
C LEU A 15 -1.24 19.09 -4.99
N ASN A 16 -1.89 18.64 -6.08
CA ASN A 16 -1.32 18.61 -7.45
C ASN A 16 0.03 17.85 -7.54
N MET A 17 0.25 16.85 -6.70
CA MET A 17 1.54 16.14 -6.56
C MET A 17 1.72 14.98 -7.56
N LEU A 18 0.67 14.52 -8.27
CA LEU A 18 0.75 13.36 -9.17
C LEU A 18 -0.03 13.58 -10.49
N PRO A 19 0.48 13.07 -11.63
CA PRO A 19 -0.18 13.19 -12.93
C PRO A 19 -1.47 12.35 -12.99
N ARG A 20 -2.50 12.94 -13.59
CA ARG A 20 -3.86 12.39 -13.74
C ARG A 20 -3.84 11.00 -14.40
N GLY A 21 -4.61 10.05 -13.85
CA GLY A 21 -4.86 8.74 -14.47
C GLY A 21 -3.89 7.62 -14.07
N THR A 22 -3.05 7.82 -13.05
CA THR A 22 -2.09 6.81 -12.57
C THR A 22 -2.67 5.82 -11.55
N HIS A 23 -3.79 6.15 -10.91
CA HIS A 23 -4.50 5.26 -9.98
C HIS A 23 -5.67 4.56 -10.67
N ASP A 24 -5.36 3.57 -11.49
CA ASP A 24 -6.36 2.57 -11.88
C ASP A 24 -6.61 1.66 -10.68
N TYR A 25 -7.67 1.96 -9.92
CA TYR A 25 -8.07 1.19 -8.75
C TYR A 25 -8.28 -0.31 -9.06
N ALA A 26 -8.54 -0.67 -10.33
CA ALA A 26 -8.67 -2.05 -10.76
C ALA A 26 -7.33 -2.81 -10.79
N LYS A 27 -6.20 -2.10 -10.82
CA LYS A 27 -4.84 -2.68 -10.78
C LYS A 27 -4.27 -2.78 -9.37
N PHE A 28 -4.97 -2.23 -8.36
CA PHE A 28 -4.54 -2.32 -6.98
C PHE A 28 -4.81 -3.73 -6.44
N ILE A 29 -3.74 -4.51 -6.28
CA ILE A 29 -3.80 -5.81 -5.61
C ILE A 29 -4.07 -5.54 -4.13
N LYS A 30 -5.09 -6.18 -3.55
CA LYS A 30 -5.34 -6.08 -2.12
C LYS A 30 -4.31 -6.92 -1.36
N PRO A 31 -3.94 -6.54 -0.12
CA PRO A 31 -3.06 -7.36 0.71
C PRO A 31 -3.51 -8.82 0.85
N SER A 32 -4.83 -9.06 0.93
CA SER A 32 -5.41 -10.40 0.98
C SER A 32 -5.19 -11.21 -0.31
N GLU A 33 -5.24 -10.55 -1.47
CA GLU A 33 -5.03 -11.18 -2.78
C GLU A 33 -3.55 -11.53 -2.95
N LEU A 34 -2.65 -10.61 -2.60
CA LEU A 34 -1.22 -10.86 -2.61
C LEU A 34 -0.84 -11.99 -1.64
N ALA A 35 -1.41 -12.03 -0.43
CA ALA A 35 -1.19 -13.13 0.49
C ALA A 35 -1.62 -14.49 -0.10
N GLY A 36 -2.68 -14.52 -0.93
CA GLY A 36 -3.07 -15.69 -1.70
C GLY A 36 -2.01 -16.09 -2.73
N MET A 37 -1.50 -15.12 -3.50
CA MET A 37 -0.44 -15.34 -4.50
C MET A 37 0.87 -15.85 -3.86
N LEU A 38 1.25 -15.29 -2.70
CA LEU A 38 2.43 -15.74 -1.95
C LEU A 38 2.31 -17.22 -1.53
N ARG A 39 1.15 -17.64 -1.00
CA ARG A 39 0.91 -19.04 -0.64
C ARG A 39 1.00 -19.97 -1.85
N GLN A 40 0.44 -19.56 -3.00
CA GLN A 40 0.56 -20.34 -4.24
C GLN A 40 2.01 -20.47 -4.70
N ALA A 41 2.83 -19.46 -4.44
CA ALA A 41 4.26 -19.46 -4.72
C ALA A 41 5.12 -20.13 -3.63
N GLN A 42 4.52 -20.82 -2.65
CA GLN A 42 5.22 -21.48 -1.55
C GLN A 42 6.04 -20.50 -0.66
N LEU A 43 5.57 -19.25 -0.58
CA LEU A 43 6.10 -18.22 0.29
C LEU A 43 5.16 -17.98 1.47
N THR A 44 5.74 -17.83 2.65
CA THR A 44 5.05 -17.43 3.87
C THR A 44 5.21 -15.93 4.09
N LEU A 45 4.09 -15.24 4.23
CA LEU A 45 4.04 -13.83 4.60
C LEU A 45 4.56 -13.66 6.04
N GLN A 46 5.61 -12.88 6.23
CA GLN A 46 6.24 -12.62 7.52
C GLN A 46 5.77 -11.29 8.12
N ASP A 47 5.80 -10.23 7.31
CA ASP A 47 5.43 -8.89 7.77
C ASP A 47 4.86 -8.03 6.64
N GLN A 48 4.10 -7.02 7.02
CA GLN A 48 3.53 -6.03 6.13
C GLN A 48 3.57 -4.64 6.78
N ILE A 49 4.03 -3.66 6.04
CA ILE A 49 4.18 -2.29 6.54
C ILE A 49 3.76 -1.28 5.47
N GLY A 50 3.13 -0.19 5.88
CA GLY A 50 2.78 0.91 5.00
C GLY A 50 3.79 2.05 5.06
N LEU A 51 3.80 2.86 4.01
CA LEU A 51 4.54 4.10 3.91
C LEU A 51 3.58 5.28 4.13
N GLN A 52 3.87 6.10 5.12
CA GLN A 52 3.10 7.29 5.46
C GLN A 52 3.90 8.53 5.06
N TYR A 53 3.24 9.48 4.40
CA TYR A 53 3.82 10.77 4.05
C TYR A 53 3.30 11.86 4.97
N ASN A 54 4.21 12.61 5.60
CA ASN A 54 3.85 13.79 6.37
C ASN A 54 4.03 15.04 5.48
N PRO A 55 2.95 15.72 5.06
CA PRO A 55 3.04 16.90 4.18
C PRO A 55 3.67 18.13 4.86
N LEU A 56 3.60 18.22 6.19
CA LEU A 56 4.17 19.33 6.95
C LEU A 56 5.69 19.23 7.03
N THR A 57 6.21 18.04 7.37
CA THR A 57 7.66 17.80 7.46
C THR A 57 8.27 17.35 6.13
N LYS A 58 7.42 17.02 5.15
CA LYS A 58 7.78 16.44 3.84
C LYS A 58 8.63 15.16 3.97
N GLN A 59 8.43 14.42 5.04
CA GLN A 59 9.16 13.17 5.32
C GLN A 59 8.26 11.96 5.13
N TYR A 60 8.87 10.89 4.65
CA TYR A 60 8.27 9.56 4.62
C TYR A 60 8.63 8.79 5.89
N ARG A 61 7.69 8.01 6.41
CA ARG A 61 7.90 7.11 7.54
C ARG A 61 7.22 5.78 7.28
N LEU A 62 7.83 4.72 7.79
CA LEU A 62 7.18 3.41 7.82
C LEU A 62 6.20 3.35 8.99
N GLY A 63 5.06 2.69 8.81
CA GLY A 63 4.05 2.54 9.83
C GLY A 63 3.11 1.36 9.54
N SER A 64 2.34 0.94 10.54
CA SER A 64 1.48 -0.25 10.44
C SER A 64 0.22 -0.09 9.57
N ASP A 65 -0.06 1.11 9.05
CA ASP A 65 -1.22 1.35 8.20
C ASP A 65 -0.96 0.95 6.75
N VAL A 66 -1.47 -0.21 6.36
CA VAL A 66 -1.34 -0.80 5.02
C VAL A 66 -2.52 -0.47 4.08
N SER A 67 -3.37 0.51 4.41
CA SER A 67 -4.60 0.71 3.65
C SER A 67 -4.44 1.43 2.28
N VAL A 68 -3.33 2.15 2.01
CA VAL A 68 -3.05 2.92 0.75
C VAL A 68 -2.03 2.21 -0.06
N ASN A 69 -0.98 1.85 0.63
CA ASN A 69 0.22 1.29 0.09
C ASN A 69 0.77 0.38 1.17
N TYR A 70 1.47 -0.62 0.71
CA TYR A 70 2.04 -1.61 1.59
C TYR A 70 3.29 -2.20 0.93
N MET A 71 4.24 -2.55 1.77
CA MET A 71 5.41 -3.34 1.46
C MET A 71 5.28 -4.65 2.22
N VAL A 72 5.82 -5.71 1.63
CA VAL A 72 5.61 -7.06 2.12
C VAL A 72 6.93 -7.78 2.22
N HIS A 73 7.18 -8.41 3.37
CA HIS A 73 8.28 -9.34 3.55
C HIS A 73 7.72 -10.75 3.55
N ALA A 74 8.21 -11.58 2.65
CA ALA A 74 7.84 -12.99 2.56
C ALA A 74 9.11 -13.83 2.41
N GLN A 75 9.07 -15.03 3.00
CA GLN A 75 10.17 -15.99 2.98
C GLN A 75 9.66 -17.31 2.44
N LYS A 76 10.50 -18.05 1.71
CA LYS A 76 10.19 -19.45 1.37
C LYS A 76 9.97 -20.22 2.67
N ALA A 77 8.92 -21.03 2.74
CA ALA A 77 8.76 -21.93 3.87
C ALA A 77 9.96 -22.89 3.87
N ASP A 78 10.71 -22.93 4.98
CA ASP A 78 11.72 -23.96 5.20
C ASP A 78 10.99 -25.31 5.31
N GLU A 79 11.50 -26.34 4.61
CA GLU A 79 10.96 -27.71 4.64
C GLU A 79 11.12 -28.37 6.00
#